data_AF-A0A3G6M0X5-F1
#
_entry.id   AF-A0A3G6M0X5-F1
#
_cell.length_a   1.000
_cell.length_b   1.000
_cell.length_c   1.000
_cell.angle_alpha   90.00
_cell.angle_beta   90.00
_cell.angle_gamma   90.00
#
_symmetry.space_group_name_H-M   'P 1'
#
loop_
_entity.id
_entity.type
_entity.pdbx_description
1 polymer ?
#
loop_
_entity_poly.entity_id
_entity_poly.type
_entity_poly.pdbx_seq_one_letter_code
_entity_poly.pdbx_strand_id
1 'polypeptide(L)'
;MDRLDKDTEGAVPETQTEGTAQDSDQIKAANSQKMEEKRAKNEEKDKVEDGLLLAIHGAKIKFNAHLGEFKVLTDVPTTQGKLTGTIVEKQIPNFKFYDGFQMISLTEWQDFGTAKVQENYVLLKKSTLPGTGKMPGNIPPETGKIEFITSGQVNEPESVAAKGAPVPEQKYDEKCYCDRDFTEDDIKAIIKKLRETEKIKTTSLFYDENCTLSESDKTYKRLCEELNSMMKKHNINTCIRKIHFLAQSYHESSRYGTTLEYSSGKKYNPGNHSDAKAMEHTVEGDGPRYKGRGIIQLTWRKTQKKYFSYVLEKEPGLLNTKKIDELFDRKPLYKEKYIYYKDKVDDKGKKVLNTKGKPIKEKVIEIVDVDSASLIASNLYFAFDSAGWYWENLGKTVPTGENINLVADKDDVLKVSQCINGKVKNPYGLKERKEFTKNLKLFFKYDELCISKKK
;
A
#
# COMPACT_ATOMS: atom_id res chain seq x y z
N MET A 1 9.32 -73.23 -6.94
CA MET A 1 9.36 -73.40 -5.47
C MET A 1 8.44 -72.32 -4.89
N ASP A 2 7.10 -72.43 -5.02
CA ASP A 2 6.17 -73.43 -4.41
C ASP A 2 5.88 -73.02 -2.94
N ARG A 3 4.65 -72.96 -2.37
CA ARG A 3 3.23 -73.31 -2.71
C ARG A 3 2.33 -72.57 -1.67
N LEU A 4 1.03 -72.25 -1.77
CA LEU A 4 -0.15 -72.34 -2.69
C LEU A 4 -0.96 -70.99 -2.48
N ASP A 5 -1.89 -70.46 -3.29
CA ASP A 5 -2.98 -70.96 -4.16
C ASP A 5 -4.34 -71.20 -3.42
N LYS A 6 -5.30 -70.24 -3.52
CA LYS A 6 -6.73 -70.44 -3.92
C LYS A 6 -7.74 -69.29 -3.65
N ASP A 7 -8.50 -68.98 -4.70
CA ASP A 7 -9.97 -68.76 -4.85
C ASP A 7 -10.82 -67.73 -4.05
N THR A 8 -11.47 -66.81 -4.80
CA THR A 8 -12.86 -66.27 -4.65
C THR A 8 -13.27 -65.51 -3.36
N GLU A 9 -14.30 -64.65 -3.28
CA GLU A 9 -15.41 -64.23 -4.17
C GLU A 9 -15.80 -62.75 -3.86
N GLY A 10 -16.98 -62.21 -4.22
CA GLY A 10 -17.36 -60.88 -3.71
C GLY A 10 -18.76 -60.31 -4.03
N ALA A 11 -19.36 -59.59 -3.05
CA ALA A 11 -20.55 -58.73 -3.21
C ALA A 11 -20.74 -57.64 -2.10
N VAL A 12 -20.74 -56.37 -2.53
CA VAL A 12 -21.50 -55.13 -2.16
C VAL A 12 -22.77 -55.29 -1.25
N PRO A 13 -23.30 -54.26 -0.51
CA PRO A 13 -22.73 -53.21 0.39
C PRO A 13 -23.61 -52.89 1.67
N GLU A 14 -23.60 -51.61 2.16
CA GLU A 14 -24.48 -50.93 3.17
C GLU A 14 -24.10 -51.02 4.68
N THR A 15 -24.41 -50.07 5.60
CA THR A 15 -25.04 -48.71 5.54
C THR A 15 -24.40 -47.71 6.57
N GLN A 16 -24.94 -46.49 6.72
CA GLN A 16 -24.42 -45.37 7.54
C GLN A 16 -25.02 -45.26 8.97
N THR A 17 -24.41 -44.43 9.83
CA THR A 17 -25.06 -43.74 10.98
C THR A 17 -24.57 -42.29 11.14
N GLU A 18 -25.41 -41.41 11.70
CA GLU A 18 -25.17 -39.95 11.81
C GLU A 18 -25.13 -39.43 13.27
N GLY A 19 -24.60 -38.22 13.46
CA GLY A 19 -24.88 -37.35 14.61
C GLY A 19 -23.76 -36.36 14.96
N THR A 20 -24.01 -35.11 15.37
CA THR A 20 -25.24 -34.27 15.35
C THR A 20 -24.84 -32.79 15.16
N ALA A 21 -25.77 -31.94 14.70
CA ALA A 21 -25.43 -30.58 14.22
C ALA A 21 -25.49 -29.44 15.27
N GLN A 22 -26.01 -29.66 16.48
CA GLN A 22 -26.46 -28.57 17.36
C GLN A 22 -25.34 -27.72 17.99
N ASP A 23 -24.17 -28.29 18.27
CA ASP A 23 -23.06 -27.61 18.96
C ASP A 23 -22.40 -26.52 18.10
N SER A 24 -22.43 -26.71 16.77
CA SER A 24 -21.93 -25.76 15.76
C SER A 24 -22.53 -24.36 15.90
N ASP A 25 -23.84 -24.26 16.18
CA ASP A 25 -24.58 -23.03 15.92
C ASP A 25 -24.63 -22.10 17.14
N GLN A 26 -24.52 -22.64 18.36
CA GLN A 26 -24.26 -21.84 19.56
C GLN A 26 -22.86 -21.18 19.48
N ILE A 27 -21.85 -21.91 18.99
CA ILE A 27 -20.49 -21.39 18.79
C ILE A 27 -20.48 -20.29 17.71
N LYS A 28 -21.27 -20.42 16.64
CA LYS A 28 -21.44 -19.34 15.64
C LYS A 28 -22.10 -18.10 16.25
N ALA A 29 -23.20 -18.27 16.98
CA ALA A 29 -23.93 -17.15 17.59
C ALA A 29 -23.06 -16.33 18.56
N ALA A 30 -22.35 -17.01 19.47
CA ALA A 30 -21.45 -16.37 20.43
C ALA A 30 -20.25 -15.66 19.78
N ASN A 31 -19.80 -16.12 18.60
CA ASN A 31 -18.79 -15.42 17.80
C ASN A 31 -19.37 -14.25 17.00
N SER A 32 -20.63 -14.31 16.55
CA SER A 32 -21.31 -13.19 15.87
C SER A 32 -21.46 -11.99 16.80
N GLN A 33 -21.98 -12.19 18.01
CA GLN A 33 -22.14 -11.11 19.00
C GLN A 33 -20.80 -10.46 19.36
N LYS A 34 -19.73 -11.25 19.56
CA LYS A 34 -18.37 -10.74 19.81
C LYS A 34 -17.74 -10.01 18.62
N MET A 35 -18.25 -10.21 17.40
CA MET A 35 -17.87 -9.44 16.22
C MET A 35 -18.69 -8.16 16.08
N GLU A 36 -19.98 -8.18 16.44
CA GLU A 36 -20.87 -7.01 16.47
C GLU A 36 -20.45 -6.01 17.55
N GLU A 37 -20.11 -6.46 18.77
CA GLU A 37 -19.53 -5.59 19.81
C GLU A 37 -18.22 -4.92 19.38
N LYS A 38 -17.35 -5.65 18.67
CA LYS A 38 -16.10 -5.09 18.10
C LYS A 38 -16.38 -4.11 16.98
N ARG A 39 -17.39 -4.39 16.15
CA ARG A 39 -17.82 -3.51 15.07
C ARG A 39 -18.36 -2.20 15.65
N ALA A 40 -19.24 -2.25 16.65
CA ALA A 40 -19.75 -1.05 17.33
C ALA A 40 -18.61 -0.22 17.94
N LYS A 41 -17.66 -0.84 18.64
CA LYS A 41 -16.49 -0.15 19.24
C LYS A 41 -15.51 0.43 18.20
N ASN A 42 -15.50 -0.10 16.97
CA ASN A 42 -14.77 0.51 15.87
C ASN A 42 -15.57 1.67 15.26
N GLU A 43 -16.86 1.47 14.97
CA GLU A 43 -17.75 2.53 14.46
C GLU A 43 -17.88 3.73 15.42
N GLU A 44 -17.68 3.55 16.74
CA GLU A 44 -17.53 4.66 17.70
C GLU A 44 -16.19 5.39 17.57
N LYS A 45 -15.07 4.67 17.40
CA LYS A 45 -13.75 5.27 17.17
C LYS A 45 -13.68 6.03 15.86
N ASP A 46 -14.19 5.44 14.78
CA ASP A 46 -14.22 6.04 13.46
C ASP A 46 -15.01 7.38 13.49
N LYS A 47 -16.11 7.44 14.25
CA LYS A 47 -16.88 8.70 14.49
C LYS A 47 -16.09 9.73 15.31
N VAL A 48 -15.28 9.29 16.29
CA VAL A 48 -14.41 10.20 17.05
C VAL A 48 -13.29 10.75 16.19
N GLU A 49 -12.64 9.93 15.35
CA GLU A 49 -11.57 10.36 14.46
C GLU A 49 -12.08 11.26 13.31
N ASP A 50 -13.19 10.89 12.67
CA ASP A 50 -13.89 11.71 11.66
C ASP A 50 -14.38 13.05 12.25
N GLY A 51 -14.87 13.05 13.49
CA GLY A 51 -15.25 14.25 14.23
C GLY A 51 -14.08 15.22 14.51
N LEU A 52 -12.83 14.74 14.49
CA LEU A 52 -11.62 15.53 14.72
C LEU A 52 -10.98 16.08 13.43
N LEU A 53 -11.56 15.83 12.25
CA LEU A 53 -11.10 16.41 10.99
C LEU A 53 -11.33 17.94 10.95
N LEU A 54 -10.29 18.73 10.66
CA LEU A 54 -10.38 20.18 10.43
C LEU A 54 -11.46 20.51 9.39
N ALA A 55 -12.38 21.42 9.71
CA ALA A 55 -13.34 21.95 8.74
C ALA A 55 -12.67 23.00 7.84
N ILE A 56 -12.83 22.90 6.52
CA ILE A 56 -12.20 23.77 5.51
C ILE A 56 -13.23 24.36 4.54
N HIS A 57 -12.83 25.37 3.76
CA HIS A 57 -13.70 26.00 2.76
C HIS A 57 -14.30 24.97 1.79
N GLY A 58 -15.61 25.04 1.53
CA GLY A 58 -16.35 24.04 0.75
C GLY A 58 -16.82 22.82 1.56
N ALA A 59 -16.76 22.88 2.88
CA ALA A 59 -17.40 21.90 3.76
C ALA A 59 -18.93 21.95 3.63
N LYS A 60 -19.58 20.78 3.56
CA LYS A 60 -21.04 20.69 3.53
C LYS A 60 -21.59 20.84 4.93
N ILE A 61 -22.62 21.65 5.09
CA ILE A 61 -23.30 21.91 6.37
C ILE A 61 -24.80 21.60 6.30
N LYS A 62 -25.41 21.40 7.48
CA LYS A 62 -26.86 21.48 7.68
C LYS A 62 -27.22 22.51 8.74
N PHE A 63 -28.43 23.06 8.63
CA PHE A 63 -29.16 23.71 9.72
C PHE A 63 -30.59 23.15 9.70
N ASN A 64 -30.98 22.40 10.72
CA ASN A 64 -32.20 21.56 10.70
C ASN A 64 -32.25 20.69 9.42
N ALA A 65 -33.23 20.90 8.54
CA ALA A 65 -33.34 20.21 7.24
C ALA A 65 -32.59 20.91 6.08
N HIS A 66 -32.18 22.17 6.27
CA HIS A 66 -31.58 23.00 5.23
C HIS A 66 -30.12 22.63 4.99
N LEU A 67 -29.77 22.33 3.74
CA LEU A 67 -28.41 21.93 3.34
C LEU A 67 -27.66 23.11 2.72
N GLY A 68 -26.36 23.21 2.99
CA GLY A 68 -25.53 24.31 2.47
C GLY A 68 -24.03 24.03 2.43
N GLU A 69 -23.30 25.10 2.10
CA GLU A 69 -21.85 25.16 1.98
C GLU A 69 -21.27 26.18 2.98
N PHE A 70 -20.22 25.78 3.69
CA PHE A 70 -19.40 26.66 4.53
C PHE A 70 -18.26 27.28 3.72
N LYS A 71 -18.07 28.59 3.90
CA LYS A 71 -17.05 29.40 3.25
C LYS A 71 -16.21 30.10 4.28
N VAL A 72 -14.92 29.79 4.29
CA VAL A 72 -13.90 30.60 4.95
C VAL A 72 -13.68 31.84 4.10
N LEU A 73 -13.75 33.02 4.71
CA LEU A 73 -13.63 34.32 4.05
C LEU A 73 -12.40 35.12 4.51
N THR A 74 -11.79 34.75 5.64
CA THR A 74 -10.50 35.32 6.08
C THR A 74 -9.33 34.73 5.27
N ASP A 75 -8.27 35.51 5.04
CA ASP A 75 -7.06 35.08 4.34
C ASP A 75 -6.13 34.25 5.25
N VAL A 76 -6.51 32.99 5.43
CA VAL A 76 -5.88 32.02 6.35
C VAL A 76 -5.17 30.89 5.61
N PRO A 77 -4.07 30.33 6.14
CA PRO A 77 -3.37 29.18 5.59
C PRO A 77 -4.28 28.02 5.16
N THR A 78 -3.97 27.41 4.01
CA THR A 78 -4.78 26.35 3.41
C THR A 78 -4.45 24.97 3.99
N THR A 79 -5.49 24.19 4.26
CA THR A 79 -5.42 22.75 4.54
C THR A 79 -5.94 22.01 3.32
N GLN A 80 -5.21 21.02 2.80
CA GLN A 80 -5.52 20.33 1.54
C GLN A 80 -5.83 21.29 0.35
N GLY A 81 -5.16 22.44 0.28
CA GLY A 81 -5.34 23.43 -0.78
C GLY A 81 -6.61 24.28 -0.69
N LYS A 82 -7.41 24.18 0.39
CA LYS A 82 -8.55 25.08 0.66
C LYS A 82 -8.34 25.82 1.98
N LEU A 83 -8.86 27.04 2.10
CA LEU A 83 -8.69 27.87 3.31
C LEU A 83 -9.22 27.13 4.56
N THR A 84 -8.47 27.16 5.67
CA THR A 84 -8.79 26.41 6.91
C THR A 84 -9.84 27.15 7.75
N GLY A 85 -10.91 26.48 8.17
CA GLY A 85 -11.94 27.11 9.02
C GLY A 85 -11.41 27.41 10.42
N THR A 86 -11.70 28.61 10.93
CA THR A 86 -11.40 29.02 12.31
C THR A 86 -12.61 29.71 12.94
N ILE A 87 -12.59 29.89 14.27
CA ILE A 87 -13.71 30.44 15.05
C ILE A 87 -14.16 31.87 14.66
N VAL A 88 -13.42 32.59 13.82
CA VAL A 88 -13.82 33.91 13.30
C VAL A 88 -14.88 33.82 12.19
N GLU A 89 -14.98 32.65 11.53
CA GLU A 89 -15.92 32.37 10.44
C GLU A 89 -17.33 32.12 11.01
N LYS A 90 -17.94 33.17 11.58
CA LYS A 90 -19.25 33.16 12.25
C LYS A 90 -20.19 34.28 11.76
N GLN A 91 -19.98 34.77 10.55
CA GLN A 91 -20.82 35.78 9.89
C GLN A 91 -21.80 35.10 8.91
N ILE A 92 -22.95 35.73 8.64
CA ILE A 92 -23.96 35.17 7.71
C ILE A 92 -23.36 34.81 6.32
N PRO A 93 -22.47 35.62 5.70
CA PRO A 93 -21.85 35.27 4.42
C PRO A 93 -20.93 34.02 4.44
N ASN A 94 -20.55 33.50 5.60
CA ASN A 94 -19.81 32.24 5.72
C ASN A 94 -20.67 31.02 5.35
N PHE A 95 -21.99 31.17 5.19
CA PHE A 95 -22.92 30.05 5.03
C PHE A 95 -23.85 30.30 3.83
N LYS A 96 -23.84 29.38 2.85
CA LYS A 96 -24.75 29.42 1.70
C LYS A 96 -25.61 28.17 1.65
N PHE A 97 -26.90 28.30 1.94
CA PHE A 97 -27.87 27.21 1.78
C PHE A 97 -28.33 27.09 0.33
N TYR A 98 -28.61 25.86 -0.11
CA TYR A 98 -28.90 25.53 -1.50
C TYR A 98 -30.37 25.76 -1.91
N ASP A 99 -31.27 25.76 -0.93
CA ASP A 99 -32.72 26.01 -1.05
C ASP A 99 -33.08 27.51 -0.92
N GLY A 100 -32.12 28.34 -0.53
CA GLY A 100 -32.32 29.77 -0.29
C GLY A 100 -32.63 30.14 1.18
N PHE A 101 -32.53 29.22 2.13
CA PHE A 101 -32.60 29.51 3.56
C PHE A 101 -31.54 30.56 3.99
N GLN A 102 -31.89 31.43 4.93
CA GLN A 102 -31.06 32.55 5.37
C GLN A 102 -30.92 32.58 6.89
N MET A 103 -29.69 32.66 7.39
CA MET A 103 -29.43 32.94 8.81
C MET A 103 -29.82 34.39 9.14
N ILE A 104 -30.48 34.57 10.28
CA ILE A 104 -30.85 35.87 10.85
C ILE A 104 -29.85 36.24 11.96
N SER A 105 -29.49 35.26 12.80
CA SER A 105 -28.57 35.43 13.91
C SER A 105 -27.69 34.20 14.10
N LEU A 106 -26.49 34.44 14.61
CA LEU A 106 -25.47 33.44 14.95
C LEU A 106 -24.90 33.78 16.32
N THR A 107 -24.40 32.76 17.02
CA THR A 107 -23.83 32.92 18.37
C THR A 107 -22.32 32.62 18.36
N GLU A 108 -21.83 31.78 19.26
CA GLU A 108 -20.42 31.38 19.34
C GLU A 108 -20.24 29.92 18.93
N TRP A 109 -19.09 29.63 18.32
CA TRP A 109 -18.73 28.26 17.95
C TRP A 109 -18.57 27.37 19.18
N GLN A 110 -19.04 26.14 19.06
CA GLN A 110 -18.95 25.07 20.06
C GLN A 110 -18.17 23.90 19.46
N ASP A 111 -17.52 23.11 20.33
CA ASP A 111 -16.80 21.88 19.95
C ASP A 111 -15.68 22.07 18.90
N PHE A 112 -14.99 23.22 18.94
CA PHE A 112 -13.85 23.55 18.10
C PHE A 112 -12.52 22.94 18.60
N GLY A 113 -11.47 23.03 17.77
CA GLY A 113 -10.17 22.43 18.01
C GLY A 113 -9.22 23.29 18.83
N THR A 114 -8.26 22.65 19.51
CA THR A 114 -7.24 23.33 20.33
C THR A 114 -6.06 23.88 19.53
N ALA A 115 -5.89 23.45 18.27
CA ALA A 115 -4.88 24.00 17.37
C ALA A 115 -5.27 25.41 16.90
N LYS A 116 -4.26 26.25 16.65
CA LYS A 116 -4.43 27.63 16.16
C LYS A 116 -3.88 27.80 14.74
N VAL A 117 -4.54 28.66 13.96
CA VAL A 117 -4.08 29.18 12.67
C VAL A 117 -4.22 30.70 12.72
N GLN A 118 -3.14 31.45 12.51
CA GLN A 118 -3.09 32.92 12.71
C GLN A 118 -3.76 33.34 14.04
N GLU A 119 -3.30 32.78 15.16
CA GLU A 119 -3.84 32.92 16.52
C GLU A 119 -5.28 32.47 16.79
N ASN A 120 -6.07 32.14 15.76
CA ASN A 120 -7.47 31.73 15.91
C ASN A 120 -7.62 30.21 15.96
N TYR A 121 -8.49 29.71 16.86
CA TYR A 121 -8.74 28.27 16.99
C TYR A 121 -9.42 27.69 15.76
N VAL A 122 -8.99 26.50 15.34
CA VAL A 122 -9.52 25.81 14.15
C VAL A 122 -10.89 25.19 14.40
N LEU A 123 -11.74 25.15 13.37
CA LEU A 123 -13.00 24.41 13.38
C LEU A 123 -12.76 22.94 13.00
N LEU A 124 -13.60 22.07 13.52
CA LEU A 124 -13.59 20.62 13.30
C LEU A 124 -14.92 20.16 12.72
N LYS A 125 -14.99 18.95 12.18
CA LYS A 125 -16.25 18.34 11.69
C LYS A 125 -17.32 18.24 12.79
N LYS A 126 -16.91 18.01 14.04
CA LYS A 126 -17.84 18.00 15.19
C LYS A 126 -18.26 19.40 15.67
N SER A 127 -17.67 20.48 15.15
CA SER A 127 -17.96 21.83 15.63
C SER A 127 -19.34 22.30 15.20
N THR A 128 -20.03 23.03 16.08
CA THR A 128 -21.40 23.52 15.82
C THR A 128 -21.55 25.00 16.14
N LEU A 129 -22.39 25.72 15.39
CA LEU A 129 -22.67 27.15 15.61
C LEU A 129 -24.18 27.34 15.80
N PRO A 130 -24.66 27.57 17.04
CA PRO A 130 -26.07 27.84 17.30
C PRO A 130 -26.52 29.18 16.70
N GLY A 131 -27.77 29.24 16.24
CA GLY A 131 -28.36 30.45 15.65
C GLY A 131 -29.83 30.29 15.28
N THR A 132 -30.38 31.32 14.65
CA THR A 132 -31.75 31.35 14.12
C THR A 132 -31.71 31.75 12.65
N GLY A 133 -32.48 31.08 11.81
CA GLY A 133 -32.63 31.37 10.39
C GLY A 133 -34.09 31.29 9.92
N LYS A 134 -34.35 31.55 8.64
CA LYS A 134 -35.66 31.31 8.03
C LYS A 134 -35.57 31.09 6.52
N MET A 135 -36.63 30.49 5.96
CA MET A 135 -36.89 30.55 4.53
C MET A 135 -37.37 31.97 4.11
N PRO A 136 -37.08 32.41 2.86
CA PRO A 136 -37.64 33.63 2.31
C PRO A 136 -39.18 33.62 2.30
N GLY A 137 -39.78 34.80 2.48
CA GLY A 137 -41.24 34.97 2.60
C GLY A 137 -41.73 35.05 4.05
N ASN A 138 -43.01 34.72 4.25
CA ASN A 138 -43.72 34.86 5.52
C ASN A 138 -43.76 33.56 6.34
N ILE A 139 -42.62 32.84 6.37
CA ILE A 139 -42.44 31.59 7.11
C ILE A 139 -41.82 31.91 8.49
N PRO A 140 -42.28 31.31 9.60
CA PRO A 140 -41.70 31.53 10.92
C PRO A 140 -40.20 31.20 10.98
N PRO A 141 -39.40 31.92 11.79
CA PRO A 141 -37.99 31.59 11.99
C PRO A 141 -37.78 30.26 12.72
N GLU A 142 -36.75 29.54 12.31
CA GLU A 142 -36.28 28.30 12.93
C GLU A 142 -35.01 28.55 13.75
N THR A 143 -34.95 28.02 14.96
CA THR A 143 -33.76 28.02 15.81
C THR A 143 -33.14 26.61 15.82
N GLY A 144 -31.81 26.55 15.80
CA GLY A 144 -31.07 25.30 15.65
C GLY A 144 -29.56 25.53 15.74
N LYS A 145 -28.78 24.65 15.11
CA LYS A 145 -27.34 24.82 14.94
C LYS A 145 -26.92 24.56 13.51
N ILE A 146 -25.86 25.24 13.07
CA ILE A 146 -25.08 24.82 11.91
C ILE A 146 -24.18 23.66 12.35
N GLU A 147 -24.21 22.56 11.60
CA GLU A 147 -23.40 21.36 11.81
C GLU A 147 -22.68 20.95 10.52
N PHE A 148 -21.43 20.52 10.58
CA PHE A 148 -20.70 20.01 9.42
C PHE A 148 -21.08 18.55 9.09
N ILE A 149 -21.62 18.34 7.89
CA ILE A 149 -21.90 17.01 7.31
C ILE A 149 -20.59 16.41 6.77
N THR A 150 -19.75 17.25 6.13
CA THR A 150 -18.39 16.91 5.74
C THR A 150 -17.44 17.97 6.28
N SER A 151 -16.20 17.61 6.56
CA SER A 151 -15.15 18.55 6.94
C SER A 151 -14.66 19.42 5.77
N GLY A 152 -15.18 19.23 4.55
CA GLY A 152 -14.68 19.85 3.32
C GLY A 152 -13.36 19.27 2.81
N GLN A 153 -12.65 18.50 3.65
CA GLN A 153 -11.50 17.69 3.25
C GLN A 153 -11.92 16.64 2.22
N VAL A 154 -10.98 16.27 1.33
CA VAL A 154 -11.11 15.09 0.48
C VAL A 154 -10.75 13.89 1.35
N ASN A 155 -11.74 13.03 1.63
CA ASN A 155 -11.58 11.87 2.50
C ASN A 155 -12.59 10.77 2.11
N GLU A 156 -12.38 10.08 0.98
CA GLU A 156 -13.24 8.95 0.60
C GLU A 156 -12.52 7.90 -0.27
N PRO A 157 -12.54 6.61 0.12
CA PRO A 157 -12.21 5.49 -0.74
C PRO A 157 -13.50 4.88 -1.35
N GLU A 158 -13.93 5.37 -2.52
CA GLU A 158 -15.19 4.93 -3.15
C GLU A 158 -15.24 3.42 -3.48
N SER A 159 -16.44 2.83 -3.37
CA SER A 159 -16.81 1.53 -3.93
C SER A 159 -18.26 1.54 -4.45
N VAL A 160 -18.54 0.69 -5.44
CA VAL A 160 -19.77 0.71 -6.26
C VAL A 160 -20.21 -0.75 -6.51
N ALA A 161 -21.46 -1.10 -6.82
CA ALA A 161 -22.62 -0.31 -7.25
C ALA A 161 -23.97 -1.02 -6.98
N ALA A 162 -25.09 -0.32 -7.23
CA ALA A 162 -26.36 -0.93 -7.62
C ALA A 162 -27.02 -0.14 -8.78
N LYS A 163 -27.11 -0.79 -9.95
CA LYS A 163 -27.91 -0.51 -11.18
C LYS A 163 -28.76 0.78 -11.26
N GLY A 164 -28.70 1.45 -12.43
CA GLY A 164 -29.96 1.83 -13.11
C GLY A 164 -30.17 3.27 -13.63
N ALA A 165 -29.14 4.12 -13.75
CA ALA A 165 -29.27 5.47 -14.33
C ALA A 165 -28.14 5.77 -15.32
N PRO A 166 -28.34 6.64 -16.33
CA PRO A 166 -27.27 7.07 -17.23
C PRO A 166 -26.21 7.84 -16.44
N VAL A 167 -24.95 7.41 -16.55
CA VAL A 167 -23.82 7.96 -15.78
C VAL A 167 -23.44 9.33 -16.35
N PRO A 168 -23.48 10.42 -15.55
CA PRO A 168 -22.91 11.69 -15.96
C PRO A 168 -21.38 11.56 -16.08
N GLU A 169 -20.80 12.04 -17.17
CA GLU A 169 -19.36 11.91 -17.41
C GLU A 169 -18.55 12.65 -16.34
N GLN A 170 -17.79 11.89 -15.53
CA GLN A 170 -16.81 12.47 -14.62
C GLN A 170 -15.70 13.16 -15.45
N LYS A 171 -15.66 14.50 -15.39
CA LYS A 171 -14.53 15.27 -15.93
C LYS A 171 -13.29 15.10 -15.05
N TYR A 172 -12.52 14.06 -15.35
CA TYR A 172 -11.10 14.00 -14.98
C TYR A 172 -10.38 15.21 -15.58
N ASP A 173 -9.47 15.86 -14.84
CA ASP A 173 -8.53 16.83 -15.44
C ASP A 173 -7.77 16.09 -16.56
N GLU A 174 -7.74 16.66 -17.77
CA GLU A 174 -7.46 15.94 -19.02
C GLU A 174 -5.97 15.55 -19.18
N LYS A 175 -5.18 15.70 -18.12
CA LYS A 175 -3.72 15.57 -18.09
C LYS A 175 -3.30 14.22 -17.53
N CYS A 176 -2.47 13.53 -18.30
CA CYS A 176 -1.86 12.26 -17.89
C CYS A 176 -0.83 12.42 -16.75
N TYR A 177 -0.24 11.29 -16.35
CA TYR A 177 0.73 11.19 -15.26
C TYR A 177 2.19 11.50 -15.64
N CYS A 178 2.46 12.05 -16.83
CA CYS A 178 3.81 12.49 -17.20
C CYS A 178 4.21 13.70 -16.35
N ASP A 179 5.42 13.66 -15.80
CA ASP A 179 6.15 14.79 -15.19
C ASP A 179 5.48 15.50 -13.99
N ARG A 180 4.28 15.06 -13.58
CA ARG A 180 3.65 15.38 -12.29
C ARG A 180 3.91 14.31 -11.24
N ASP A 181 3.92 14.68 -9.97
CA ASP A 181 3.87 13.73 -8.85
C ASP A 181 2.48 13.06 -8.75
N PHE A 182 2.42 11.89 -8.11
CA PHE A 182 1.16 11.26 -7.70
C PHE A 182 0.61 11.93 -6.44
N THR A 183 -0.72 11.99 -6.31
CA THR A 183 -1.39 12.21 -5.02
C THR A 183 -1.50 10.91 -4.23
N GLU A 184 -1.78 11.00 -2.93
CA GLU A 184 -2.05 9.80 -2.12
C GLU A 184 -3.24 8.99 -2.68
N ASP A 185 -4.24 9.68 -3.25
CA ASP A 185 -5.44 9.06 -3.81
C ASP A 185 -5.20 8.43 -5.19
N ASP A 186 -4.28 9.00 -6.01
CA ASP A 186 -3.75 8.31 -7.20
C ASP A 186 -3.16 6.95 -6.79
N ILE A 187 -2.35 6.90 -5.71
CA ILE A 187 -1.76 5.66 -5.20
C ILE A 187 -2.84 4.70 -4.67
N LYS A 188 -3.79 5.16 -3.86
CA LYS A 188 -4.92 4.32 -3.38
C LYS A 188 -5.66 3.68 -4.56
N ALA A 189 -5.98 4.47 -5.58
CA ALA A 189 -6.70 4.02 -6.77
C ALA A 189 -5.86 3.04 -7.62
N ILE A 190 -4.56 3.29 -7.80
CA ILE A 190 -3.61 2.38 -8.46
C ILE A 190 -3.53 1.03 -7.74
N ILE A 191 -3.32 1.02 -6.42
CA ILE A 191 -3.20 -0.20 -5.62
C ILE A 191 -4.53 -0.96 -5.59
N LYS A 192 -5.66 -0.26 -5.42
CA LYS A 192 -7.01 -0.84 -5.52
C LYS A 192 -7.21 -1.51 -6.88
N LYS A 193 -6.91 -0.82 -7.98
CA LYS A 193 -7.08 -1.33 -9.35
C LYS A 193 -6.27 -2.59 -9.63
N LEU A 194 -5.04 -2.65 -9.14
CA LEU A 194 -4.20 -3.86 -9.23
C LEU A 194 -4.80 -5.01 -8.41
N ARG A 195 -5.18 -4.75 -7.15
CA ARG A 195 -5.71 -5.77 -6.22
C ARG A 195 -7.09 -6.31 -6.61
N GLU A 196 -7.95 -5.49 -7.21
CA GLU A 196 -9.22 -5.92 -7.82
C GLU A 196 -9.01 -7.08 -8.81
N THR A 197 -8.00 -6.99 -9.67
CA THR A 197 -7.74 -8.01 -10.71
C THR A 197 -7.31 -9.37 -10.13
N GLU A 198 -6.69 -9.35 -8.94
CA GLU A 198 -6.27 -10.54 -8.18
C GLU A 198 -7.29 -10.96 -7.10
N LYS A 199 -8.41 -10.23 -6.95
CA LYS A 199 -9.43 -10.41 -5.90
C LYS A 199 -8.89 -10.25 -4.47
N ILE A 200 -7.79 -9.51 -4.30
CA ILE A 200 -7.18 -9.20 -3.00
C ILE A 200 -8.06 -8.17 -2.28
N LYS A 201 -8.59 -8.54 -1.11
CA LYS A 201 -9.55 -7.71 -0.36
C LYS A 201 -8.93 -6.71 0.61
N THR A 202 -7.65 -6.85 0.96
CA THR A 202 -6.99 -5.95 1.91
C THR A 202 -6.65 -4.61 1.27
N THR A 203 -6.93 -3.51 1.97
CA THR A 203 -6.47 -2.16 1.62
C THR A 203 -5.13 -1.82 2.26
N SER A 204 -4.70 -2.52 3.32
CA SER A 204 -3.43 -2.29 4.02
C SER A 204 -2.23 -2.41 3.09
N LEU A 205 -1.16 -1.66 3.37
CA LEU A 205 0.14 -1.83 2.72
C LEU A 205 1.07 -2.60 3.67
N PHE A 206 2.06 -3.30 3.10
CA PHE A 206 3.17 -3.91 3.82
C PHE A 206 2.75 -4.83 4.98
N TYR A 207 1.65 -5.56 4.73
CA TYR A 207 0.82 -6.26 5.71
C TYR A 207 1.28 -7.69 6.06
N ASP A 208 2.31 -8.22 5.40
CA ASP A 208 2.77 -9.59 5.67
C ASP A 208 3.53 -9.68 6.99
N GLU A 209 3.39 -10.82 7.69
CA GLU A 209 3.98 -11.05 9.02
C GLU A 209 5.53 -11.04 9.04
N ASN A 210 6.18 -11.06 7.87
CA ASN A 210 7.63 -10.97 7.70
C ASN A 210 8.13 -9.57 7.31
N CYS A 211 7.24 -8.60 7.13
CA CYS A 211 7.60 -7.24 6.74
C CYS A 211 8.26 -6.50 7.91
N THR A 212 9.45 -5.92 7.68
CA THR A 212 10.29 -5.29 8.70
C THR A 212 10.13 -3.77 8.80
N LEU A 213 9.24 -3.16 8.03
CA LEU A 213 8.94 -1.72 8.08
C LEU A 213 8.26 -1.31 9.39
N SER A 214 8.49 -0.07 9.83
CA SER A 214 7.74 0.59 10.90
C SER A 214 6.27 0.76 10.51
N GLU A 215 5.32 0.69 11.46
CA GLU A 215 3.89 0.91 11.16
C GLU A 215 3.63 2.30 10.56
N SER A 216 4.41 3.32 10.96
CA SER A 216 4.42 4.65 10.35
C SER A 216 4.66 4.61 8.83
N ASP A 217 5.60 3.78 8.37
CA ASP A 217 5.93 3.61 6.95
C ASP A 217 4.90 2.74 6.17
N LYS A 218 3.96 2.07 6.85
CA LYS A 218 2.93 1.23 6.19
C LYS A 218 1.72 2.02 5.69
N THR A 219 1.86 3.34 5.55
CA THR A 219 0.78 4.26 5.16
C THR A 219 0.84 4.63 3.67
N TYR A 220 -0.31 4.92 3.07
CA TYR A 220 -0.39 5.38 1.67
C TYR A 220 0.37 6.68 1.47
N LYS A 221 0.33 7.59 2.45
CA LYS A 221 1.11 8.83 2.48
C LYS A 221 2.60 8.56 2.31
N ARG A 222 3.20 7.73 3.17
CA ARG A 222 4.63 7.41 3.14
C ARG A 222 5.03 6.69 1.85
N LEU A 223 4.21 5.76 1.36
CA LEU A 223 4.45 5.13 0.05
C LEU A 223 4.44 6.18 -1.07
N CYS A 224 3.47 7.10 -1.09
CA CYS A 224 3.39 8.16 -2.09
C CYS A 224 4.59 9.11 -2.05
N GLU A 225 5.02 9.54 -0.85
CA GLU A 225 6.20 10.38 -0.65
C GLU A 225 7.48 9.73 -1.20
N GLU A 226 7.80 8.51 -0.77
CA GLU A 226 9.02 7.81 -1.19
C GLU A 226 8.99 7.42 -2.67
N LEU A 227 7.81 7.05 -3.20
CA LEU A 227 7.66 6.71 -4.62
C LEU A 227 7.88 7.94 -5.51
N ASN A 228 7.27 9.08 -5.20
CA ASN A 228 7.46 10.31 -5.97
C ASN A 228 8.92 10.78 -5.89
N SER A 229 9.51 10.79 -4.68
CA SER A 229 10.92 11.14 -4.45
C SER A 229 11.87 10.29 -5.31
N MET A 230 11.74 8.96 -5.23
CA MET A 230 12.51 8.00 -6.01
C MET A 230 12.28 8.15 -7.52
N MET A 231 11.02 8.28 -7.97
CA MET A 231 10.72 8.42 -9.40
C MET A 231 11.33 9.69 -10.00
N LYS A 232 11.32 10.79 -9.24
CA LYS A 232 11.95 12.06 -9.62
C LYS A 232 13.47 11.94 -9.64
N LYS A 233 14.08 11.31 -8.63
CA LYS A 233 15.53 11.08 -8.51
C LYS A 233 16.10 10.22 -9.66
N HIS A 234 15.34 9.22 -10.11
CA HIS A 234 15.78 8.23 -11.12
C HIS A 234 15.05 8.35 -12.48
N ASN A 235 14.54 9.53 -12.79
CA ASN A 235 14.00 9.89 -14.10
C ASN A 235 12.83 8.99 -14.60
N ILE A 236 12.05 8.42 -13.67
CA ILE A 236 10.86 7.59 -13.92
C ILE A 236 9.64 8.52 -14.08
N ASN A 237 9.73 9.46 -15.01
CA ASN A 237 8.86 10.64 -15.09
C ASN A 237 7.69 10.49 -16.08
N THR A 238 7.88 9.82 -17.22
CA THR A 238 6.83 9.58 -18.22
C THR A 238 5.82 8.52 -17.75
N CYS A 239 4.58 8.57 -18.25
CA CYS A 239 3.55 7.58 -17.91
C CYS A 239 4.05 6.14 -18.12
N ILE A 240 4.76 5.85 -19.22
CA ILE A 240 5.15 4.48 -19.55
C ILE A 240 6.24 3.96 -18.60
N ARG A 241 7.22 4.80 -18.23
CA ARG A 241 8.21 4.48 -17.20
C ARG A 241 7.54 4.18 -15.86
N LYS A 242 6.57 5.01 -15.45
CA LYS A 242 5.80 4.84 -14.21
C LYS A 242 4.96 3.56 -14.21
N ILE A 243 4.24 3.29 -15.30
CA ILE A 243 3.43 2.08 -15.51
C ILE A 243 4.30 0.82 -15.42
N HIS A 244 5.46 0.81 -16.09
CA HIS A 244 6.40 -0.31 -16.04
C HIS A 244 7.01 -0.47 -14.66
N PHE A 245 7.45 0.60 -14.00
CA PHE A 245 7.97 0.52 -12.64
C PHE A 245 6.93 -0.07 -11.69
N LEU A 246 5.72 0.51 -11.64
CA LEU A 246 4.60 0.07 -10.79
C LEU A 246 4.21 -1.40 -11.02
N ALA A 247 4.14 -1.86 -12.27
CA ALA A 247 3.82 -3.25 -12.60
C ALA A 247 4.87 -4.24 -12.07
N GLN A 248 6.15 -3.84 -12.09
CA GLN A 248 7.26 -4.68 -11.69
C GLN A 248 7.46 -4.65 -10.16
N SER A 249 7.43 -3.47 -9.54
CA SER A 249 7.51 -3.30 -8.08
C SER A 249 6.35 -3.99 -7.36
N TYR A 250 5.13 -3.89 -7.88
CA TYR A 250 3.96 -4.60 -7.35
C TYR A 250 4.12 -6.13 -7.43
N HIS A 251 4.84 -6.65 -8.43
CA HIS A 251 5.16 -8.07 -8.49
C HIS A 251 6.21 -8.49 -7.45
N GLU A 252 7.37 -7.81 -7.42
CA GLU A 252 8.52 -8.20 -6.56
C GLU A 252 8.24 -7.99 -5.06
N SER A 253 7.58 -6.89 -4.68
CA SER A 253 7.20 -6.58 -3.29
C SER A 253 6.00 -7.39 -2.76
N SER A 254 5.61 -8.44 -3.48
CA SER A 254 4.43 -9.27 -3.19
C SER A 254 3.16 -8.44 -2.98
N ARG A 255 2.82 -7.59 -3.97
CA ARG A 255 1.64 -6.70 -4.01
C ARG A 255 1.71 -5.56 -2.99
N TYR A 256 2.93 -5.07 -2.74
CA TYR A 256 3.29 -4.27 -1.57
C TYR A 256 2.80 -4.93 -0.27
N GLY A 257 3.08 -6.24 -0.13
CA GLY A 257 2.85 -7.02 1.08
C GLY A 257 4.09 -7.06 1.98
N THR A 258 5.30 -7.05 1.40
CA THR A 258 6.55 -7.08 2.16
C THR A 258 7.73 -6.44 1.42
N THR A 259 8.74 -6.03 2.19
CA THR A 259 10.06 -5.57 1.74
C THR A 259 11.15 -6.63 1.91
N LEU A 260 10.82 -7.85 2.34
CA LEU A 260 11.79 -8.89 2.71
C LEU A 260 11.42 -10.25 2.11
N GLU A 261 12.41 -10.97 1.55
CA GLU A 261 12.16 -12.28 0.92
C GLU A 261 11.62 -13.32 1.93
N TYR A 262 10.57 -14.06 1.56
CA TYR A 262 10.04 -15.18 2.38
C TYR A 262 10.97 -16.41 2.43
N SER A 263 12.05 -16.45 1.64
CA SER A 263 13.03 -17.53 1.71
C SER A 263 13.95 -17.37 2.93
N SER A 264 14.53 -18.48 3.37
CA SER A 264 15.61 -18.47 4.36
C SER A 264 16.93 -17.91 3.83
N GLY A 265 17.05 -17.72 2.50
CA GLY A 265 18.29 -17.28 1.84
C GLY A 265 19.41 -18.33 1.81
N LYS A 266 19.27 -19.49 2.48
CA LYS A 266 20.30 -20.55 2.58
C LYS A 266 20.73 -21.10 1.20
N LYS A 267 19.87 -20.99 0.19
CA LYS A 267 20.18 -21.23 -1.25
C LYS A 267 21.33 -20.36 -1.79
N TYR A 268 21.56 -19.17 -1.23
CA TYR A 268 22.57 -18.21 -1.69
C TYR A 268 23.89 -18.31 -0.93
N ASN A 269 24.06 -19.26 -0.02
CA ASN A 269 25.33 -19.48 0.67
C ASN A 269 26.44 -19.95 -0.29
N PRO A 270 27.73 -19.81 0.09
CA PRO A 270 28.84 -20.38 -0.68
C PRO A 270 28.63 -21.88 -0.92
N GLY A 271 28.92 -22.35 -2.14
CA GLY A 271 28.69 -23.75 -2.54
C GLY A 271 27.24 -24.09 -2.90
N ASN A 272 26.24 -23.41 -2.35
CA ASN A 272 24.82 -23.66 -2.65
C ASN A 272 24.33 -22.97 -3.94
N HIS A 273 25.08 -21.99 -4.47
CA HIS A 273 24.81 -21.32 -5.75
C HIS A 273 26.12 -21.04 -6.50
N SER A 274 26.12 -21.18 -7.83
CA SER A 274 27.28 -20.90 -8.69
C SER A 274 27.85 -19.50 -8.44
N ASP A 275 26.96 -18.52 -8.43
CA ASP A 275 27.33 -17.10 -8.44
C ASP A 275 27.76 -16.58 -7.07
N ALA A 276 27.58 -17.36 -5.99
CA ALA A 276 27.80 -16.92 -4.61
C ALA A 276 29.19 -16.27 -4.42
N LYS A 277 30.25 -16.95 -4.86
CA LYS A 277 31.62 -16.44 -4.82
C LYS A 277 31.80 -15.15 -5.65
N ALA A 278 31.20 -15.10 -6.84
CA ALA A 278 31.26 -13.93 -7.71
C ALA A 278 30.50 -12.72 -7.15
N MET A 279 29.52 -12.96 -6.27
CA MET A 279 28.62 -11.99 -5.64
C MET A 279 28.97 -11.68 -4.16
N GLU A 280 30.22 -11.94 -3.77
CA GLU A 280 30.80 -11.68 -2.44
C GLU A 280 30.16 -12.47 -1.27
N HIS A 281 29.51 -13.60 -1.55
CA HIS A 281 29.16 -14.56 -0.52
C HIS A 281 30.35 -15.52 -0.34
N THR A 282 31.01 -15.39 0.81
CA THR A 282 32.30 -16.02 1.12
C THR A 282 32.27 -16.87 2.40
N VAL A 283 31.26 -16.71 3.26
CA VAL A 283 31.06 -17.52 4.47
C VAL A 283 29.62 -18.05 4.56
N GLU A 284 29.45 -19.18 5.25
CA GLU A 284 28.12 -19.72 5.54
C GLU A 284 27.32 -18.70 6.37
N GLY A 285 26.08 -18.44 5.96
CA GLY A 285 25.24 -17.38 6.53
C GLY A 285 25.19 -16.09 5.70
N ASP A 286 26.08 -15.88 4.72
CA ASP A 286 25.98 -14.74 3.78
C ASP A 286 24.69 -14.80 2.94
N GLY A 287 24.24 -15.99 2.55
CA GLY A 287 23.01 -16.19 1.79
C GLY A 287 21.76 -15.69 2.51
N PRO A 288 21.50 -16.14 3.76
CA PRO A 288 20.50 -15.54 4.63
C PRO A 288 20.71 -14.04 4.86
N ARG A 289 21.94 -13.60 5.16
CA ARG A 289 22.25 -12.21 5.51
C ARG A 289 22.01 -11.22 4.37
N TYR A 290 22.22 -11.63 3.12
CA TYR A 290 22.10 -10.77 1.93
C TYR A 290 21.09 -11.31 0.90
N LYS A 291 20.00 -11.91 1.40
CA LYS A 291 18.82 -12.30 0.62
C LYS A 291 18.05 -11.08 0.06
N GLY A 292 16.96 -11.32 -0.67
CA GLY A 292 16.16 -10.25 -1.28
C GLY A 292 15.59 -9.23 -0.28
N ARG A 293 15.82 -7.94 -0.55
CA ARG A 293 15.29 -6.81 0.23
C ARG A 293 14.76 -5.67 -0.66
N GLY A 294 13.89 -4.84 -0.09
CA GLY A 294 13.34 -3.65 -0.74
C GLY A 294 12.31 -4.00 -1.82
N ILE A 295 11.86 -2.96 -2.53
CA ILE A 295 10.69 -3.00 -3.40
C ILE A 295 10.88 -3.90 -4.64
N ILE A 296 12.13 -4.17 -5.03
CA ILE A 296 12.51 -5.06 -6.14
C ILE A 296 13.32 -6.30 -5.72
N GLN A 297 13.34 -6.61 -4.41
CA GLN A 297 14.08 -7.77 -3.87
C GLN A 297 15.58 -7.79 -4.25
N LEU A 298 16.25 -6.64 -4.09
CA LEU A 298 17.68 -6.48 -4.32
C LEU A 298 18.46 -7.52 -3.51
N THR A 299 19.13 -8.44 -4.21
CA THR A 299 19.76 -9.63 -3.63
C THR A 299 21.28 -9.59 -3.80
N TRP A 300 22.00 -10.29 -2.93
CA TRP A 300 23.46 -10.47 -2.84
C TRP A 300 24.25 -9.32 -2.20
N ARG A 301 25.27 -9.69 -1.40
CA ARG A 301 26.20 -8.76 -0.73
C ARG A 301 26.81 -7.75 -1.69
N LYS A 302 27.34 -8.22 -2.82
CA LYS A 302 27.97 -7.36 -3.85
C LYS A 302 27.01 -6.37 -4.50
N THR A 303 25.72 -6.69 -4.56
CA THR A 303 24.70 -5.78 -5.11
C THR A 303 24.29 -4.75 -4.07
N GLN A 304 23.97 -5.21 -2.85
CA GLN A 304 23.59 -4.36 -1.73
C GLN A 304 24.74 -3.40 -1.36
N LYS A 305 26.01 -3.86 -1.33
CA LYS A 305 27.19 -3.00 -1.16
C LYS A 305 27.24 -1.87 -2.19
N LYS A 306 27.06 -2.16 -3.48
CA LYS A 306 27.09 -1.13 -4.54
C LYS A 306 26.00 -0.08 -4.37
N TYR A 307 24.83 -0.47 -3.85
CA TYR A 307 23.76 0.48 -3.52
C TYR A 307 24.21 1.43 -2.41
N PHE A 308 24.71 0.92 -1.28
CA PHE A 308 25.22 1.78 -0.20
C PHE A 308 26.46 2.59 -0.63
N SER A 309 27.30 2.10 -1.53
CA SER A 309 28.38 2.91 -2.13
C SER A 309 27.83 4.12 -2.89
N TYR A 310 26.75 3.95 -3.66
CA TYR A 310 26.06 5.06 -4.34
C TYR A 310 25.43 6.04 -3.34
N VAL A 311 24.77 5.56 -2.28
CA VAL A 311 24.21 6.44 -1.23
C VAL A 311 25.33 7.20 -0.50
N LEU A 312 26.48 6.57 -0.22
CA LEU A 312 27.65 7.27 0.34
C LEU A 312 28.27 8.30 -0.61
N GLU A 313 28.14 8.12 -1.92
CA GLU A 313 28.63 9.09 -2.92
C GLU A 313 27.70 10.30 -3.05
N LYS A 314 26.37 10.10 -2.95
CA LYS A 314 25.37 11.16 -3.19
C LYS A 314 24.84 11.82 -1.91
N GLU A 315 24.56 11.03 -0.88
CA GLU A 315 23.88 11.44 0.36
C GLU A 315 24.54 10.82 1.61
N PRO A 316 25.85 11.02 1.84
CA PRO A 316 26.60 10.37 2.94
C PRO A 316 26.06 10.68 4.35
N GLY A 317 25.29 11.75 4.52
CA GLY A 317 24.60 12.08 5.77
C GLY A 317 23.59 11.02 6.20
N LEU A 318 22.90 10.35 5.26
CA LEU A 318 21.92 9.30 5.55
C LEU A 318 22.53 8.04 6.19
N LEU A 319 23.87 7.91 6.11
CA LEU A 319 24.63 6.77 6.61
C LEU A 319 25.65 7.20 7.68
N ASN A 320 25.46 8.38 8.29
CA ASN A 320 26.34 8.96 9.30
C ASN A 320 27.82 8.98 8.87
N THR A 321 28.09 9.24 7.59
CA THR A 321 29.44 9.31 6.97
C THR A 321 30.31 8.04 7.11
N LYS A 322 29.71 6.89 7.44
CA LYS A 322 30.41 5.60 7.56
C LYS A 322 31.07 5.14 6.26
N LYS A 323 32.19 4.44 6.36
CA LYS A 323 32.82 3.77 5.20
C LYS A 323 32.04 2.52 4.79
N ILE A 324 32.07 2.16 3.50
CA ILE A 324 31.32 1.01 2.97
C ILE A 324 31.65 -0.32 3.68
N ASP A 325 32.90 -0.50 4.12
CA ASP A 325 33.29 -1.72 4.83
C ASP A 325 32.76 -1.75 6.27
N GLU A 326 32.49 -0.61 6.93
CA GLU A 326 31.78 -0.57 8.23
C GLU A 326 30.30 -0.95 8.10
N LEU A 327 29.69 -0.67 6.94
CA LEU A 327 28.29 -0.98 6.66
C LEU A 327 28.08 -2.47 6.34
N PHE A 328 29.16 -3.19 5.98
CA PHE A 328 29.13 -4.59 5.51
C PHE A 328 30.17 -5.49 6.19
N ASP A 329 30.65 -5.14 7.39
CA ASP A 329 31.62 -5.93 8.16
C ASP A 329 31.03 -7.22 8.79
N ARG A 330 29.74 -7.49 8.56
CA ARG A 330 28.94 -8.58 9.14
C ARG A 330 28.70 -8.48 10.65
N LYS A 331 29.00 -7.37 11.32
CA LYS A 331 28.62 -7.19 12.74
C LYS A 331 27.09 -7.21 12.90
N PRO A 332 26.58 -7.61 14.08
CA PRO A 332 25.16 -7.53 14.41
C PRO A 332 24.77 -6.06 14.69
N LEU A 333 24.30 -5.35 13.65
CA LEU A 333 23.79 -3.98 13.78
C LEU A 333 22.26 -3.94 13.90
N TYR A 334 21.58 -4.88 13.23
CA TYR A 334 20.12 -5.00 13.19
C TYR A 334 19.70 -6.46 13.37
N LYS A 335 18.44 -6.68 13.75
CA LYS A 335 17.83 -8.01 13.88
C LYS A 335 16.59 -8.11 13.01
N GLU A 336 16.60 -9.04 12.06
CA GLU A 336 15.45 -9.32 11.18
C GLU A 336 14.72 -10.60 11.61
N LYS A 337 13.38 -10.55 11.65
CA LYS A 337 12.52 -11.72 11.91
C LYS A 337 12.26 -12.46 10.59
N TYR A 338 12.98 -13.55 10.36
CA TYR A 338 12.77 -14.39 9.18
C TYR A 338 11.66 -15.38 9.43
N ILE A 339 10.62 -15.30 8.60
CA ILE A 339 9.56 -16.29 8.52
C ILE A 339 9.69 -17.02 7.19
N TYR A 340 9.83 -18.34 7.25
CA TYR A 340 9.88 -19.18 6.06
C TYR A 340 9.27 -20.56 6.34
N TYR A 341 9.02 -21.32 5.27
CA TYR A 341 8.41 -22.65 5.36
C TYR A 341 9.35 -23.72 4.80
N LYS A 342 9.63 -24.76 5.58
CA LYS A 342 10.40 -25.95 5.14
C LYS A 342 9.52 -27.20 5.15
N ASP A 343 9.97 -28.27 4.51
CA ASP A 343 9.31 -29.57 4.63
C ASP A 343 9.51 -30.09 6.06
N LYS A 344 8.43 -30.49 6.74
CA LYS A 344 8.52 -31.18 8.03
C LYS A 344 9.12 -32.56 7.82
N VAL A 345 10.02 -32.96 8.70
CA VAL A 345 10.64 -34.29 8.73
C VAL A 345 10.27 -35.07 9.99
N ASP A 346 10.36 -36.39 9.93
CA ASP A 346 10.34 -37.28 11.09
C ASP A 346 11.73 -37.40 11.73
N ASP A 347 11.82 -38.16 12.83
CA ASP A 347 13.06 -38.38 13.60
C ASP A 347 14.16 -39.11 12.80
N LYS A 348 13.83 -39.60 11.59
CA LYS A 348 14.74 -40.26 10.65
C LYS A 348 15.08 -39.36 9.45
N GLY A 349 14.69 -38.08 9.49
CA GLY A 349 14.93 -37.10 8.44
C GLY A 349 14.04 -37.25 7.20
N LYS A 350 13.05 -38.16 7.21
CA LYS A 350 12.16 -38.39 6.07
C LYS A 350 11.00 -37.41 6.10
N LYS A 351 10.61 -36.89 4.92
CA LYS A 351 9.53 -35.90 4.80
C LYS A 351 8.19 -36.48 5.26
N VAL A 352 7.54 -35.81 6.20
CA VAL A 352 6.18 -36.13 6.63
C VAL A 352 5.19 -35.72 5.55
N LEU A 353 4.34 -36.63 5.11
CA LEU A 353 3.36 -36.39 4.04
C LEU A 353 1.94 -36.22 4.60
N ASN A 354 1.11 -35.44 3.91
CA ASN A 354 -0.32 -35.35 4.18
C ASN A 354 -1.10 -36.50 3.49
N THR A 355 -2.40 -36.57 3.74
CA THR A 355 -3.34 -37.55 3.14
C THR A 355 -3.41 -37.53 1.61
N LYS A 356 -2.77 -36.57 0.94
CA LYS A 356 -2.67 -36.45 -0.53
C LYS A 356 -1.22 -36.66 -1.02
N GLY A 357 -0.37 -37.29 -0.20
CA GLY A 357 1.02 -37.63 -0.54
C GLY A 357 1.98 -36.44 -0.66
N LYS A 358 1.56 -35.22 -0.32
CA LYS A 358 2.41 -34.01 -0.43
C LYS A 358 3.13 -33.74 0.90
N PRO A 359 4.40 -33.30 0.89
CA PRO A 359 5.11 -32.89 2.10
C PRO A 359 4.34 -31.84 2.89
N ILE A 360 4.19 -32.07 4.20
CA ILE A 360 3.68 -31.09 5.14
C ILE A 360 4.73 -29.99 5.29
N LYS A 361 4.30 -28.73 5.24
CA LYS A 361 5.15 -27.57 5.52
C LYS A 361 5.03 -27.20 6.99
N GLU A 362 6.16 -26.87 7.62
CA GLU A 362 6.19 -26.24 8.94
C GLU A 362 6.74 -24.81 8.84
N LYS A 363 6.15 -23.90 9.63
CA LYS A 363 6.55 -22.49 9.74
C LYS A 363 7.78 -22.41 10.65
N VAL A 364 8.86 -21.85 10.15
CA VAL A 364 10.06 -21.52 10.92
C VAL A 364 10.08 -20.02 11.18
N ILE A 365 10.42 -19.62 12.40
CA ILE A 365 10.73 -18.24 12.77
C ILE A 365 12.18 -18.23 13.27
N GLU A 366 13.07 -17.55 12.56
CA GLU A 366 14.47 -17.31 12.93
C GLU A 366 14.66 -15.81 13.19
N ILE A 367 15.38 -15.43 14.24
CA ILE A 367 15.90 -14.06 14.38
C ILE A 367 17.33 -14.07 13.86
N VAL A 368 17.62 -13.22 12.86
CA VAL A 368 18.91 -13.18 12.18
C VAL A 368 19.57 -11.83 12.41
N ASP A 369 20.82 -11.85 12.86
CA ASP A 369 21.67 -10.66 12.97
C ASP A 369 22.17 -10.24 11.57
N VAL A 370 22.01 -8.96 11.27
CA VAL A 370 22.33 -8.35 9.96
C VAL A 370 23.14 -7.07 10.18
N ASP A 371 23.97 -6.72 9.19
CA ASP A 371 24.66 -5.43 9.11
C ASP A 371 23.75 -4.37 8.46
N SER A 372 24.29 -3.27 7.92
CA SER A 372 23.47 -2.17 7.37
C SER A 372 22.61 -2.58 6.16
N ALA A 373 22.84 -3.76 5.57
CA ALA A 373 21.95 -4.35 4.57
C ALA A 373 20.47 -4.38 5.01
N SER A 374 20.21 -4.48 6.33
CA SER A 374 18.85 -4.50 6.88
C SER A 374 18.03 -3.24 6.57
N LEU A 375 18.67 -2.08 6.38
CA LEU A 375 17.97 -0.82 6.11
C LEU A 375 17.14 -0.88 4.82
N ILE A 376 17.57 -1.66 3.81
CA ILE A 376 16.83 -1.85 2.54
C ILE A 376 15.46 -2.50 2.76
N ALA A 377 15.28 -3.27 3.85
CA ALA A 377 13.99 -3.88 4.20
C ALA A 377 13.25 -3.14 5.32
N SER A 378 13.97 -2.57 6.29
CA SER A 378 13.39 -1.98 7.52
C SER A 378 13.08 -0.48 7.45
N ASN A 379 13.51 0.21 6.39
CA ASN A 379 13.24 1.65 6.19
C ASN A 379 12.74 1.90 4.76
N LEU A 380 11.65 2.67 4.63
CA LEU A 380 10.93 2.83 3.36
C LEU A 380 11.70 3.61 2.30
N TYR A 381 12.50 4.61 2.70
CA TYR A 381 13.37 5.36 1.79
C TYR A 381 14.34 4.40 1.10
N PHE A 382 15.13 3.64 1.86
CA PHE A 382 16.09 2.69 1.28
C PHE A 382 15.40 1.57 0.50
N ALA A 383 14.17 1.19 0.86
CA ALA A 383 13.39 0.19 0.14
C ALA A 383 12.98 0.64 -1.27
N PHE A 384 12.63 1.92 -1.46
CA PHE A 384 12.31 2.51 -2.77
C PHE A 384 13.56 3.01 -3.51
N ASP A 385 14.44 3.75 -2.84
CA ASP A 385 15.66 4.32 -3.43
C ASP A 385 16.58 3.24 -4.02
N SER A 386 16.72 2.08 -3.36
CA SER A 386 17.42 0.93 -3.93
C SER A 386 16.77 0.35 -5.20
N ALA A 387 15.46 0.50 -5.35
CA ALA A 387 14.73 0.10 -6.55
C ALA A 387 14.93 1.09 -7.70
N GLY A 388 14.85 2.40 -7.43
CA GLY A 388 15.15 3.43 -8.42
C GLY A 388 16.60 3.40 -8.88
N TRP A 389 17.53 3.29 -7.94
CA TRP A 389 18.95 3.12 -8.22
C TRP A 389 19.20 1.90 -9.11
N TYR A 390 18.58 0.74 -8.83
CA TYR A 390 18.75 -0.44 -9.67
C TYR A 390 18.16 -0.23 -11.08
N TRP A 391 16.97 0.38 -11.15
CA TRP A 391 16.28 0.70 -12.40
C TRP A 391 17.14 1.57 -13.33
N GLU A 392 17.88 2.51 -12.76
CA GLU A 392 18.76 3.41 -13.52
C GLU A 392 20.17 2.82 -13.75
N ASN A 393 20.76 2.13 -12.78
CA ASN A 393 22.21 1.84 -12.72
C ASN A 393 22.59 0.35 -12.81
N LEU A 394 21.67 -0.59 -12.51
CA LEU A 394 21.96 -2.03 -12.40
C LEU A 394 21.13 -2.95 -13.31
N GLY A 395 20.51 -2.45 -14.39
CA GLY A 395 19.91 -3.25 -15.46
C GLY A 395 20.86 -4.17 -16.26
N LYS A 396 21.99 -4.60 -15.68
CA LYS A 396 23.14 -5.29 -16.33
C LYS A 396 22.83 -6.71 -16.81
N THR A 397 21.57 -7.13 -16.74
CA THR A 397 21.05 -8.27 -17.49
C THR A 397 20.71 -7.91 -18.94
N VAL A 398 20.76 -6.66 -19.42
CA VAL A 398 20.95 -6.37 -20.87
C VAL A 398 22.44 -6.40 -21.25
N PRO A 399 22.83 -6.85 -22.47
CA PRO A 399 24.24 -6.89 -22.90
C PRO A 399 24.90 -5.51 -23.03
N THR A 400 24.07 -4.48 -23.20
CA THR A 400 24.42 -3.07 -23.45
C THR A 400 24.59 -2.24 -22.18
N GLY A 401 24.20 -2.76 -21.01
CA GLY A 401 24.22 -2.01 -19.75
C GLY A 401 23.18 -0.89 -19.64
N GLU A 402 22.11 -0.93 -20.43
CA GLU A 402 21.07 0.11 -20.48
C GLU A 402 20.34 0.33 -19.14
N ASN A 403 20.03 1.60 -18.87
CA ASN A 403 19.07 2.09 -17.88
C ASN A 403 17.66 1.58 -18.25
N ILE A 404 16.92 0.98 -17.31
CA ILE A 404 15.63 0.32 -17.56
C ILE A 404 14.57 1.31 -18.06
N ASN A 405 14.69 2.61 -17.75
CA ASN A 405 13.82 3.64 -18.36
C ASN A 405 13.84 3.59 -19.90
N LEU A 406 15.01 3.38 -20.51
CA LEU A 406 15.17 3.26 -21.98
C LEU A 406 14.57 1.95 -22.54
N VAL A 407 14.24 1.00 -21.68
CA VAL A 407 13.56 -0.26 -22.03
C VAL A 407 12.05 -0.12 -21.85
N ALA A 408 11.62 0.57 -20.79
CA ALA A 408 10.22 0.94 -20.56
C ALA A 408 9.67 1.92 -21.62
N ASP A 409 10.49 2.85 -22.11
CA ASP A 409 10.14 3.75 -23.23
C ASP A 409 9.82 3.00 -24.54
N LYS A 410 10.19 1.71 -24.64
CA LYS A 410 9.91 0.81 -25.77
C LYS A 410 8.65 -0.06 -25.54
N ASP A 411 7.93 0.14 -24.43
CA ASP A 411 6.79 -0.65 -23.91
C ASP A 411 7.03 -2.18 -23.86
N ASP A 412 8.29 -2.60 -23.76
CA ASP A 412 8.66 -4.02 -23.83
C ASP A 412 8.66 -4.68 -22.45
N VAL A 413 7.47 -5.13 -22.02
CA VAL A 413 7.29 -5.80 -20.72
C VAL A 413 8.20 -7.04 -20.57
N LEU A 414 8.52 -7.74 -21.66
CA LEU A 414 9.42 -8.90 -21.60
C LEU A 414 10.85 -8.44 -21.28
N LYS A 415 11.39 -7.47 -22.03
CA LYS A 415 12.74 -6.95 -21.77
C LYS A 415 12.83 -6.28 -20.40
N VAL A 416 11.85 -5.50 -19.97
CA VAL A 416 11.81 -4.92 -18.60
C VAL A 416 11.80 -6.04 -17.54
N SER A 417 11.00 -7.10 -17.71
CA SER A 417 11.00 -8.25 -16.79
C SER A 417 12.34 -9.01 -16.79
N GLN A 418 13.03 -9.09 -17.94
CA GLN A 418 14.38 -9.66 -18.05
C GLN A 418 15.45 -8.77 -17.41
N CYS A 419 15.26 -7.45 -17.41
CA CYS A 419 16.14 -6.49 -16.74
C CYS A 419 16.17 -6.68 -15.21
N ILE A 420 15.12 -7.28 -14.63
CA ILE A 420 14.97 -7.48 -13.18
C ILE A 420 15.20 -8.95 -12.78
N ASN A 421 14.62 -9.90 -13.53
CA ASN A 421 14.63 -11.32 -13.18
C ASN A 421 15.57 -12.18 -14.06
N GLY A 422 16.37 -11.56 -14.94
CA GLY A 422 17.44 -12.21 -15.72
C GLY A 422 17.10 -12.49 -17.20
N LYS A 423 18.13 -12.77 -18.00
CA LYS A 423 18.03 -13.12 -19.45
C LYS A 423 17.40 -14.50 -19.72
N VAL A 424 16.25 -14.79 -19.11
CA VAL A 424 15.51 -16.04 -19.35
C VAL A 424 14.39 -15.81 -20.36
N LYS A 425 14.05 -16.85 -21.14
CA LYS A 425 12.94 -16.80 -22.13
C LYS A 425 11.61 -16.43 -21.48
N ASN A 426 11.37 -16.95 -20.28
CA ASN A 426 10.18 -16.69 -19.46
C ASN A 426 10.63 -16.24 -18.06
N PRO A 427 10.75 -14.93 -17.79
CA PRO A 427 10.96 -14.39 -16.44
C PRO A 427 9.87 -14.86 -15.46
N TYR A 428 10.25 -15.05 -14.19
CA TYR A 428 9.29 -15.37 -13.14
C TYR A 428 8.23 -14.28 -13.05
N GLY A 429 6.95 -14.66 -13.11
CA GLY A 429 5.86 -13.70 -13.05
C GLY A 429 5.55 -12.95 -14.36
N LEU A 430 6.12 -13.33 -15.52
CA LEU A 430 5.91 -12.59 -16.78
C LEU A 430 4.44 -12.40 -17.15
N LYS A 431 3.57 -13.37 -16.84
CA LYS A 431 2.13 -13.28 -17.13
C LYS A 431 1.47 -12.21 -16.27
N GLU A 432 1.77 -12.23 -14.97
CA GLU A 432 1.28 -11.32 -13.96
C GLU A 432 1.77 -9.89 -14.27
N ARG A 433 3.07 -9.72 -14.52
CA ARG A 433 3.67 -8.43 -14.92
C ARG A 433 2.99 -7.84 -16.16
N LYS A 434 2.73 -8.64 -17.21
CA LYS A 434 1.98 -8.19 -18.40
C LYS A 434 0.56 -7.74 -18.09
N GLU A 435 -0.16 -8.48 -17.25
CA GLU A 435 -1.53 -8.11 -16.86
C GLU A 435 -1.54 -6.86 -15.95
N PHE A 436 -0.54 -6.68 -15.08
CA PHE A 436 -0.37 -5.45 -14.29
C PHE A 436 -0.04 -4.24 -15.18
N THR A 437 0.92 -4.34 -16.10
CA THR A 437 1.21 -3.28 -17.08
C THR A 437 -0.04 -2.90 -17.85
N LYS A 438 -0.78 -3.88 -18.39
CA LYS A 438 -2.04 -3.66 -19.13
C LYS A 438 -3.10 -2.94 -18.29
N ASN A 439 -3.36 -3.39 -17.06
CA ASN A 439 -4.36 -2.74 -16.20
C ASN A 439 -3.94 -1.34 -15.75
N LEU A 440 -2.63 -1.08 -15.62
CA LEU A 440 -2.10 0.26 -15.40
C LEU A 440 -2.20 1.15 -16.65
N LYS A 441 -1.92 0.64 -17.86
CA LYS A 441 -2.17 1.39 -19.12
C LYS A 441 -3.63 1.84 -19.22
N LEU A 442 -4.57 0.96 -18.89
CA LEU A 442 -6.01 1.28 -18.83
C LEU A 442 -6.34 2.32 -17.74
N PHE A 443 -5.77 2.19 -16.54
CA PHE A 443 -5.98 3.17 -15.45
C PHE A 443 -5.43 4.56 -15.79
N PHE A 444 -4.23 4.61 -16.39
CA PHE A 444 -3.56 5.85 -16.78
C PHE A 444 -4.21 6.52 -18.01
N LYS A 445 -5.18 5.86 -18.67
CA LYS A 445 -5.67 6.21 -20.02
C LYS A 445 -4.48 6.47 -20.96
N TYR A 446 -3.51 5.55 -20.93
CA TYR A 446 -2.20 5.76 -21.54
C TYR A 446 -2.30 5.93 -23.06
N ASP A 447 -3.17 5.16 -23.69
CA ASP A 447 -3.26 5.13 -25.14
C ASP A 447 -4.04 6.32 -25.70
N GLU A 448 -4.81 7.01 -24.85
CA GLU A 448 -5.68 8.16 -25.14
C GLU A 448 -5.07 9.52 -24.71
N LEU A 449 -4.57 9.63 -23.46
CA LEU A 449 -4.18 10.90 -22.82
C LEU A 449 -2.66 11.13 -22.70
N CYS A 450 -1.81 10.13 -22.96
CA CYS A 450 -0.39 10.24 -22.65
C CYS A 450 0.36 11.18 -23.62
N ILE A 451 0.84 12.33 -23.11
CA ILE A 451 1.60 13.31 -23.90
C ILE A 451 2.95 12.78 -24.39
N SER A 452 3.56 11.80 -23.70
CA SER A 452 4.84 11.20 -24.09
C SER A 452 4.68 10.00 -25.04
N LYS A 453 3.45 9.57 -25.35
CA LYS A 453 3.20 8.52 -26.33
C LYS A 453 3.42 9.12 -27.73
N LYS A 454 4.45 8.64 -28.42
CA LYS A 454 4.65 8.95 -29.85
C LYS A 454 3.43 8.43 -30.62
N LYS A 455 2.81 9.31 -31.40
CA LYS A 455 1.74 8.99 -32.34
C LYS A 455 2.32 8.47 -33.65
#